data_AF-A0A0V0T058-F1
#
_entry.id   AF-A0A0V0T058-F1
#
_cell.length_a   1.000
_cell.length_b   1.000
_cell.length_c   1.000
_cell.angle_alpha   90.00
_cell.angle_beta   90.00
_cell.angle_gamma   90.00
#
_symmetry.space_group_name_H-M   'P 1'
#
loop_
_entity.id
_entity.type
_entity.pdbx_description
1 polymer ?
#
loop_
_entity_poly.entity_id
_entity_poly.type
_entity_poly.pdbx_seq_one_letter_code
_entity_poly.pdbx_strand_id
1 'polypeptide(L)'
;LKKTIKVWSRRDKKLRANCKIPGRHILLVSSPISVDNQASGLEKDVTNWLIPENGDIFCAVDKPYDISQKYEPAVAVCIQQANIFARFNTIAAKVDSCT
;
A
#
# COMPACT_ATOMS: atom_id res chain seq x y z
N LEU A 1 -0.64 13.89 15.15
CA LEU A 1 -0.96 13.62 13.72
C LEU A 1 -0.88 12.12 13.48
N LYS A 2 -2.01 11.42 13.33
CA LYS A 2 -1.98 10.05 12.80
C LYS A 2 -2.46 10.12 11.35
N LYS A 3 -1.53 10.19 10.39
CA LYS A 3 -1.85 10.27 8.96
C LYS A 3 -2.15 8.88 8.43
N THR A 4 -3.22 8.75 7.64
CA THR A 4 -3.55 7.51 6.94
C THR A 4 -2.56 7.25 5.80
N ILE A 5 -2.15 5.98 5.67
CA ILE A 5 -1.38 5.49 4.53
C ILE A 5 -2.17 4.42 3.78
N LYS A 6 -2.11 4.45 2.46
CA LYS A 6 -2.61 3.40 1.56
C LYS A 6 -1.45 2.50 1.18
N VAL A 7 -1.60 1.19 1.29
CA VAL A 7 -0.52 0.21 1.11
C VAL A 7 -0.88 -0.78 0.02
N TRP A 8 0.01 -0.91 -0.95
CA TRP A 8 0.07 -2.02 -1.88
C TRP A 8 1.21 -2.93 -1.48
N SER A 9 0.87 -4.19 -1.23
CA SER A 9 1.80 -5.24 -0.81
C SER A 9 1.13 -6.56 -1.07
N ARG A 10 1.92 -7.58 -1.41
CA ARG A 10 1.44 -8.96 -1.41
C ARG A 10 0.77 -9.28 -0.08
N ARG A 11 -0.33 -10.02 -0.10
CA ARG A 11 -1.15 -10.32 1.09
C ARG A 11 -1.26 -11.80 1.32
N ASP A 12 -1.12 -12.21 2.58
CA ASP A 12 -1.63 -13.51 3.02
C ASP A 12 -3.16 -13.47 3.25
N LYS A 13 -3.76 -14.64 3.49
CA LYS A 13 -5.22 -14.74 3.75
C LYS A 13 -5.66 -14.03 5.03
N LYS A 14 -4.74 -13.84 5.99
CA LYS A 14 -5.06 -13.25 7.30
C LYS A 14 -5.12 -11.73 7.20
N LEU A 15 -4.22 -11.09 6.46
CA LEU A 15 -4.13 -9.64 6.32
C LEU A 15 -5.35 -9.05 5.62
N ARG A 16 -5.98 -9.80 4.71
CA ARG A 16 -7.25 -9.42 4.06
C ARG A 16 -8.38 -9.14 5.06
N ALA A 17 -8.40 -9.82 6.21
CA ALA A 17 -9.43 -9.64 7.25
C ALA A 17 -9.11 -8.52 8.26
N ASN A 18 -7.85 -8.07 8.34
CA ASN A 18 -7.36 -7.20 9.41
C ASN A 18 -7.26 -5.71 9.02
N CYS A 19 -8.07 -5.23 8.07
CA CYS A 19 -8.00 -3.84 7.60
C CYS A 19 -8.50 -2.77 8.59
N LYS A 20 -9.08 -3.17 9.73
CA LYS A 20 -9.49 -2.27 10.84
C LYS A 20 -8.74 -2.61 12.13
N ILE A 21 -7.41 -2.46 12.15
CA ILE A 21 -6.68 -2.51 13.43
C ILE A 21 -6.97 -1.18 14.17
N PRO A 22 -7.70 -1.19 15.31
CA PRO A 22 -8.02 0.04 16.02
C PRO A 22 -6.74 0.81 16.36
N GLY A 23 -6.69 2.08 15.97
CA GLY A 23 -5.53 2.95 16.18
C GLY A 23 -4.43 2.90 15.12
N ARG A 24 -4.52 2.01 14.11
CA ARG A 24 -3.68 2.06 12.90
C ARG A 24 -4.42 2.79 11.77
N HIS A 25 -3.72 3.71 11.13
CA HIS A 25 -4.24 4.51 10.01
C HIS A 25 -3.69 3.92 8.71
N ILE A 26 -4.08 2.69 8.39
CA ILE A 26 -3.60 1.95 7.22
C ILE A 26 -4.80 1.46 6.43
N LEU A 27 -4.81 1.74 5.12
CA LEU A 27 -5.77 1.24 4.15
C LEU A 27 -5.05 0.33 3.16
N LEU A 28 -5.67 -0.78 2.79
CA LEU A 28 -5.11 -1.76 1.87
C LEU A 28 -5.65 -1.50 0.46
N VAL A 29 -4.79 -1.25 -0.52
CA VAL A 29 -5.19 -0.98 -1.93
C VAL A 29 -5.84 -2.21 -2.57
N SER A 30 -7.01 -2.09 -3.18
CA SER A 30 -7.70 -3.25 -3.74
C SER A 30 -6.98 -3.84 -4.95
N SER A 31 -7.00 -5.17 -5.03
CA SER A 31 -6.55 -5.92 -6.20
C SER A 31 -7.72 -6.28 -7.11
N PRO A 32 -7.54 -6.31 -8.44
CA PRO A 32 -6.36 -5.84 -9.17
C PRO A 32 -6.28 -4.30 -9.24
N ILE A 33 -5.07 -3.77 -9.41
CA ILE A 33 -4.83 -2.38 -9.81
C ILE A 33 -4.73 -2.28 -11.33
N SER A 34 -4.91 -1.07 -11.88
CA SER A 34 -4.68 -0.78 -13.30
C SER A 34 -3.41 0.05 -13.47
N VAL A 35 -2.44 -0.47 -14.22
CA VAL A 35 -1.21 0.23 -14.59
C VAL A 35 -1.17 0.28 -16.11
N ASP A 36 -1.18 1.48 -16.69
CA ASP A 36 -1.24 1.69 -18.15
C ASP A 36 -2.35 0.86 -18.84
N ASN A 37 -3.53 0.82 -18.22
CA ASN A 37 -4.69 0.04 -18.67
C ASN A 37 -4.52 -1.49 -18.65
N GLN A 38 -3.47 -1.98 -18.00
CA GLN A 38 -3.24 -3.41 -17.76
C GLN A 38 -3.55 -3.75 -16.30
N ALA A 39 -4.27 -4.85 -16.09
CA ALA A 39 -4.59 -5.33 -14.75
C ALA A 39 -3.36 -5.99 -14.11
N SER A 40 -2.89 -5.45 -12.98
CA SER A 40 -1.88 -6.07 -12.13
C SER A 40 -2.54 -6.61 -10.85
N GLY A 41 -2.35 -7.89 -10.59
CA GLY A 41 -2.92 -8.58 -9.43
C GLY A 41 -1.86 -8.90 -8.38
N LEU A 42 -2.27 -8.94 -7.11
CA LEU A 42 -1.38 -9.22 -5.96
C LEU A 42 -0.60 -10.54 -6.06
N GLU A 43 -1.08 -11.52 -6.83
CA GLU A 43 -0.40 -12.81 -6.98
C GLU A 43 0.79 -12.75 -7.95
N LYS A 44 0.82 -11.75 -8.84
CA LYS A 44 1.87 -11.57 -9.86
C LYS A 44 2.74 -10.34 -9.60
N ASP A 45 2.23 -9.38 -8.84
CA ASP A 45 2.93 -8.17 -8.46
C ASP A 45 3.63 -8.35 -7.11
N VAL A 46 4.96 -8.34 -7.13
CA VAL A 46 5.80 -8.47 -5.92
C VAL A 46 6.28 -7.12 -5.39
N THR A 47 5.83 -6.02 -5.97
CA THR A 47 6.20 -4.68 -5.50
C THR A 47 5.47 -4.34 -4.20
N ASN A 48 6.14 -3.61 -3.33
CA ASN A 48 5.54 -3.09 -2.11
C ASN A 48 5.73 -1.58 -2.08
N TRP A 49 4.66 -0.84 -1.89
CA TRP A 49 4.68 0.60 -1.84
C TRP A 49 3.56 1.17 -0.99
N LEU A 50 3.71 2.43 -0.57
CA LEU A 50 2.72 3.15 0.20
C LEU A 50 2.57 4.60 -0.24
N ILE A 51 1.34 5.12 -0.06
CA ILE A 51 0.95 6.50 -0.33
C ILE A 51 0.27 7.10 0.91
N PRO A 52 0.79 8.15 1.53
CA PRO A 52 0.08 8.89 2.58
C PRO A 52 -1.10 9.70 1.98
N GLU A 53 -2.24 9.77 2.68
CA GLU A 53 -3.43 10.50 2.16
C GLU A 53 -3.22 12.00 1.98
N ASN A 54 -2.38 12.62 2.80
CA ASN A 54 -2.10 14.06 2.78
C ASN A 54 -0.60 14.31 2.64
N GLY A 55 -0.11 14.25 1.40
CA GLY A 55 1.28 14.52 1.02
C GLY A 55 1.49 14.49 -0.50
N ASP A 56 2.73 14.64 -0.91
CA ASP A 56 3.26 14.60 -2.27
C ASP A 56 4.36 13.53 -2.39
N ILE A 57 4.29 12.52 -1.52
CA ILE A 57 5.30 11.49 -1.34
C ILE A 57 4.78 10.13 -1.80
N PHE A 58 5.58 9.43 -2.58
CA PHE A 58 5.45 8.00 -2.83
C PHE A 58 6.63 7.27 -2.18
N CYS A 59 6.40 6.12 -1.55
CA CYS A 59 7.49 5.31 -1.02
C CYS A 59 7.42 3.88 -1.57
N ALA A 60 8.52 3.41 -2.14
CA ALA A 60 8.76 1.99 -2.36
C ALA A 60 9.40 1.39 -1.10
N VAL A 61 8.95 0.21 -0.69
CA VAL A 61 9.45 -0.49 0.49
C VAL A 61 9.94 -1.88 0.09
N ASP A 62 11.03 -2.33 0.71
CA ASP A 62 11.65 -3.62 0.37
C ASP A 62 10.88 -4.82 0.95
N LYS A 63 10.30 -4.65 2.14
CA LYS A 63 9.53 -5.69 2.83
C LYS A 63 8.03 -5.56 2.58
N PRO A 64 7.32 -6.68 2.43
CA PRO A 64 5.87 -6.65 2.39
C PRO A 64 5.28 -6.22 3.73
N TYR A 65 4.08 -5.67 3.67
CA TYR A 65 3.25 -5.45 4.84
C TYR A 65 2.50 -6.75 5.16
N ASP A 66 2.87 -7.38 6.27
CA ASP A 66 2.28 -8.63 6.78
C ASP A 66 1.76 -8.43 8.21
N ILE A 67 0.84 -9.28 8.68
CA ILE A 67 0.37 -9.24 10.08
C ILE A 67 1.50 -9.54 11.05
N SER A 68 2.29 -10.57 10.73
CA SER A 68 3.44 -10.99 11.52
C SER A 68 4.69 -10.60 10.76
N GLN A 69 5.34 -9.53 11.19
CA GLN A 69 6.60 -9.11 10.61
C GLN A 69 7.77 -9.72 11.39
N LYS A 70 8.81 -10.12 10.66
CA LYS A 70 10.09 -10.51 11.29
C LYS A 70 10.76 -9.28 11.87
N TYR A 71 11.45 -9.45 13.00
CA TYR A 71 12.31 -8.41 13.55
C TYR A 71 13.63 -8.40 12.77
N GLU A 72 13.60 -7.73 11.62
CA GLU A 72 14.74 -7.63 10.70
C GLU A 72 14.83 -6.21 10.10
N PRO A 73 16.01 -5.79 9.61
CA PRO A 73 16.15 -4.52 8.91
C PRO A 73 15.25 -4.43 7.67
N ALA A 74 14.73 -3.24 7.41
CA ALA A 74 13.91 -2.90 6.27
C ALA A 74 14.25 -1.49 5.78
N VAL A 75 13.94 -1.19 4.52
CA VAL A 75 14.26 0.07 3.85
C VAL A 75 13.03 0.59 3.12
N ALA A 76 12.85 1.91 3.19
CA ALA A 76 11.91 2.65 2.36
C ALA A 76 12.68 3.70 1.55
N VAL A 77 12.43 3.76 0.25
CA VAL A 77 12.88 4.87 -0.60
C VAL A 77 11.66 5.73 -0.90
N CYS A 78 11.67 6.96 -0.41
CA CYS A 78 10.58 7.91 -0.56
C CYS A 78 10.95 9.03 -1.54
N ILE A 79 10.04 9.29 -2.47
CA ILE A 79 10.18 10.28 -3.54
C ILE A 79 9.11 11.33 -3.33
N GLN A 80 9.53 12.58 -3.12
CA GLN A 80 8.64 13.73 -3.01
C GLN A 80 8.51 14.39 -4.38
N GLN A 81 7.50 13.99 -5.14
CA GLN A 81 7.23 14.54 -6.46
C GLN A 81 5.75 14.42 -6.80
N ALA A 82 5.09 15.57 -7.01
CA ALA A 82 3.64 15.66 -7.15
C ALA A 82 3.06 14.76 -8.26
N ASN A 83 3.75 14.64 -9.39
CA ASN A 83 3.28 13.83 -10.52
C ASN A 83 3.31 12.33 -10.21
N ILE A 84 4.37 11.85 -9.56
CA ILE A 84 4.48 10.44 -9.12
C ILE A 84 3.42 10.16 -8.07
N PHE A 85 3.29 11.05 -7.07
CA PHE A 85 2.25 10.93 -6.05
C PHE A 85 0.86 10.85 -6.68
N ALA A 86 0.50 11.78 -7.57
CA ALA A 86 -0.82 11.82 -8.21
C ALA A 86 -1.11 10.52 -8.98
N ARG A 87 -0.12 9.99 -9.70
CA ARG A 87 -0.24 8.73 -10.45
C ARG A 87 -0.55 7.55 -9.52
N PHE A 88 0.27 7.36 -8.48
CA PHE A 88 0.08 6.25 -7.55
C PHE A 88 -1.12 6.42 -6.63
N ASN A 89 -1.49 7.66 -6.26
CA ASN A 89 -2.71 7.92 -5.50
C ASN A 89 -3.97 7.60 -6.33
N THR A 90 -3.93 7.82 -7.65
CA THR A 90 -4.99 7.40 -8.57
C THR A 90 -5.08 5.87 -8.63
N ILE A 91 -3.95 5.18 -8.75
CA ILE A 91 -3.89 3.70 -8.70
C ILE A 91 -4.44 3.19 -7.37
N ALA A 92 -4.12 3.87 -6.26
CA ALA A 92 -4.55 3.56 -4.90
C ALA A 92 -5.96 4.07 -4.56
N ALA A 93 -6.75 4.56 -5.52
CA ALA A 93 -8.06 5.15 -5.24
C ALA A 93 -9.04 4.13 -4.63
N LYS A 94 -8.94 2.86 -5.03
CA LYS A 94 -9.76 1.77 -4.50
C LYS A 94 -9.02 1.05 -3.37
N VAL A 95 -9.67 0.93 -2.23
CA VAL A 95 -9.17 0.20 -1.06
C VAL A 95 -10.15 -0.89 -0.65
N ASP A 96 -9.65 -1.96 -0.05
CA ASP A 96 -10.48 -3.10 0.35
C ASP A 96 -11.47 -2.68 1.43
N SER A 97 -12.73 -3.08 1.27
CA SER A 97 -13.76 -2.93 2.28
C SER A 97 -13.52 -3.92 3.43
N CYS A 98 -13.65 -3.45 4.66
CA CYS A 98 -13.58 -4.33 5.83
C CYS A 98 -14.92 -5.00 6.06
N THR A 99 -15.00 -6.28 5.72
CA THR A 99 -16.08 -7.21 6.12
C THR A 99 -15.81 -7.78 7.50
#